data_AF-A0AA39AB32-F1
#
_entry.id   AF-A0AA39AB32-F1
#
_cell.length_a   1.000
_cell.length_b   1.000
_cell.length_c   1.000
_cell.angle_alpha   90.00
_cell.angle_beta   90.00
_cell.angle_gamma   90.00
#
_symmetry.space_group_name_H-M   'P 1'
#
loop_
_entity.id
_entity.type
_entity.pdbx_description
1 polymer ?
#
loop_
_entity_poly.entity_id
_entity_poly.type
_entity_poly.pdbx_seq_one_letter_code
_entity_poly.pdbx_strand_id
1 'polypeptide(L)'
;MRLILTLCLSEGFDTFPTLLCADGCCMIDRRMGVYGYPIEIQALFFMALRCALLLLKQDDQGKDFIERIVKRLHALSYHMRSYFWLDMKQLNDIYRYKTEEYSHTAVNKFNVIPDSIPEWIFDFMPTYGGYFIGNVSPARMDFRWFALGNCVAILSSLATPEQSTAIMDLIESRWEELVGDMPLKVCYPAIEGHEWRIVTGCDPKNTRWSYHNGGSWPVLLWLLTAACIKTGRPQIARRAIELAESRLVKDSWPEYYDGKLGRFIGKQARKFQTWSVAGYLVAKMMLEDPSHLGMISLEEDKQMKPLIKRSASWTF
;
A
#
# COMPACT_ATOMS: atom_id res chain seq x y z
N MET A 1 -23.87 2.44 -4.56
CA MET A 1 -22.93 3.32 -3.82
C MET A 1 -23.32 3.50 -2.36
N ARG A 2 -24.52 4.02 -2.04
CA ARG A 2 -24.97 4.23 -0.65
C ARG A 2 -24.84 2.99 0.24
N LEU A 3 -25.26 1.82 -0.23
CA LEU A 3 -25.12 0.55 0.52
C LEU A 3 -23.67 0.24 0.92
N ILE A 4 -22.72 0.43 0.01
CA ILE A 4 -21.28 0.21 0.27
C ILE A 4 -20.78 1.23 1.31
N LEU A 5 -21.13 2.51 1.15
CA LEU A 5 -20.76 3.57 2.09
C LEU A 5 -21.35 3.32 3.48
N THR A 6 -22.60 2.85 3.57
CA THR A 6 -23.22 2.50 4.86
C THR A 6 -22.43 1.44 5.59
N LEU A 7 -21.95 0.41 4.88
CA LEU A 7 -21.14 -0.65 5.48
C LEU A 7 -19.76 -0.13 5.91
N CYS A 8 -19.06 0.63 5.07
CA CYS A 8 -17.71 1.10 5.36
C CYS A 8 -17.64 2.27 6.36
N LEU A 9 -18.72 3.05 6.49
CA LEU A 9 -18.84 4.21 7.39
C LEU A 9 -19.75 3.94 8.58
N SER A 10 -20.10 2.68 8.85
CA SER A 10 -20.87 2.32 10.04
C SER A 10 -20.11 2.68 11.30
N GLU A 11 -20.84 3.10 12.33
CA GLU A 11 -20.29 3.26 13.67
C GLU A 11 -20.03 1.89 14.30
N GLY A 12 -19.04 1.82 15.19
CA GLY A 12 -18.65 0.61 15.90
C GLY A 12 -17.68 0.92 17.02
N PHE A 13 -17.10 -0.12 17.61
CA PHE A 13 -16.12 0.02 18.70
C PHE A 13 -14.71 0.39 18.21
N ASP A 14 -14.52 0.54 16.91
CA ASP A 14 -13.23 0.87 16.32
C ASP A 14 -12.81 2.29 16.77
N THR A 15 -11.61 2.38 17.35
CA THR A 15 -11.01 3.63 17.80
C THR A 15 -10.12 4.26 16.74
N PHE A 16 -9.98 3.62 15.57
CA PHE A 16 -9.19 4.07 14.44
C PHE A 16 -10.09 4.52 13.27
N PRO A 17 -9.64 5.49 12.44
CA PRO A 17 -10.39 5.90 11.26
C PRO A 17 -10.28 4.91 10.10
N THR A 18 -9.31 4.00 10.15
CA THR A 18 -9.08 2.90 9.20
C THR A 18 -10.19 1.86 9.28
N LEU A 19 -10.32 1.04 8.23
CA LEU A 19 -11.31 -0.03 8.15
C LEU A 19 -10.71 -1.33 8.69
N LEU A 20 -11.26 -1.84 9.80
CA LEU A 20 -10.86 -3.10 10.40
C LEU A 20 -11.18 -4.29 9.50
N CYS A 21 -10.19 -5.13 9.24
CA CYS A 21 -10.26 -6.24 8.32
C CYS A 21 -9.84 -7.58 8.94
N ALA A 22 -10.51 -8.65 8.50
CA ALA A 22 -10.00 -10.01 8.68
C ALA A 22 -8.80 -10.25 7.74
N ASP A 23 -8.05 -11.34 7.99
CA ASP A 23 -7.01 -11.79 7.06
C ASP A 23 -7.64 -12.26 5.73
N GLY A 24 -6.91 -12.21 4.63
CA GLY A 24 -7.41 -12.69 3.33
C GLY A 24 -8.49 -11.81 2.68
N CYS A 25 -8.53 -10.51 2.97
CA CYS A 25 -9.65 -9.61 2.60
C CYS A 25 -9.41 -8.75 1.34
N CYS A 26 -8.26 -8.86 0.69
CA CYS A 26 -7.86 -8.03 -0.44
C CYS A 26 -7.38 -8.89 -1.62
N MET A 27 -6.51 -8.38 -2.52
CA MET A 27 -5.87 -9.21 -3.56
C MET A 27 -5.21 -10.46 -2.96
N ILE A 28 -4.65 -10.30 -1.75
CA ILE A 28 -4.16 -11.41 -0.94
C ILE A 28 -5.37 -12.07 -0.28
N ASP A 29 -5.92 -13.09 -0.95
CA ASP A 29 -7.13 -13.83 -0.55
C ASP A 29 -6.86 -15.02 0.41
N ARG A 30 -5.68 -15.05 1.02
CA ARG A 30 -5.24 -16.13 1.94
C ARG A 30 -4.62 -15.53 3.19
N ARG A 31 -4.51 -16.34 4.24
CA ARG A 31 -3.91 -15.94 5.52
C ARG A 31 -2.43 -15.55 5.33
N MET A 32 -2.13 -14.27 5.48
CA MET A 32 -0.81 -13.68 5.23
C MET A 32 -0.43 -12.62 6.29
N GLY A 33 -1.18 -12.57 7.38
CA GLY A 33 -1.01 -11.56 8.42
C GLY A 33 -1.52 -10.18 7.98
N VAL A 34 -2.42 -10.11 6.99
CA VAL A 34 -2.98 -8.84 6.51
C VAL A 34 -4.27 -8.45 7.27
N TYR A 35 -4.56 -9.09 8.40
CA TYR A 35 -5.63 -8.68 9.32
C TYR A 35 -5.32 -7.35 10.01
N GLY A 36 -6.34 -6.69 10.56
CA GLY A 36 -6.20 -5.38 11.19
C GLY A 36 -6.47 -4.28 10.17
N TYR A 37 -5.46 -3.45 9.87
CA TYR A 37 -5.62 -2.28 9.01
C TYR A 37 -4.62 -2.31 7.84
N PRO A 38 -4.76 -3.25 6.88
CA PRO A 38 -3.79 -3.41 5.80
C PRO A 38 -3.81 -2.21 4.85
N ILE A 39 -2.63 -1.69 4.49
CA ILE A 39 -2.45 -0.51 3.62
C ILE A 39 -3.22 -0.60 2.30
N GLU A 40 -3.33 -1.80 1.72
CA GLU A 40 -4.10 -2.03 0.50
C GLU A 40 -5.58 -1.66 0.68
N ILE A 41 -6.24 -2.14 1.73
CA ILE A 41 -7.63 -1.78 2.00
C ILE A 41 -7.74 -0.29 2.35
N GLN A 42 -6.81 0.25 3.13
CA GLN A 42 -6.90 1.66 3.54
C GLN A 42 -6.74 2.62 2.36
N ALA A 43 -5.82 2.33 1.44
CA ALA A 43 -5.60 3.10 0.23
C ALA A 43 -6.80 2.98 -0.75
N LEU A 44 -7.32 1.77 -0.95
CA LEU A 44 -8.53 1.54 -1.76
C LEU A 44 -9.75 2.23 -1.15
N PHE A 45 -9.91 2.17 0.16
CA PHE A 45 -11.00 2.82 0.89
C PHE A 45 -10.92 4.34 0.73
N PHE A 46 -9.73 4.93 0.92
CA PHE A 46 -9.50 6.35 0.70
C PHE A 46 -9.85 6.76 -0.74
N MET A 47 -9.37 6.02 -1.74
CA MET A 47 -9.68 6.27 -3.15
C MET A 47 -11.19 6.17 -3.42
N ALA A 48 -11.85 5.15 -2.91
CA ALA A 48 -13.29 4.94 -3.09
C ALA A 48 -14.12 6.07 -2.45
N LEU A 49 -13.74 6.55 -1.26
CA LEU A 49 -14.39 7.69 -0.62
C LEU A 49 -14.26 8.96 -1.46
N ARG A 50 -13.07 9.24 -2.02
CA ARG A 50 -12.89 10.39 -2.90
C ARG A 50 -13.69 10.28 -4.19
N CYS A 51 -13.71 9.10 -4.82
CA CYS A 51 -14.56 8.85 -5.99
C CYS A 51 -16.05 9.00 -5.65
N ALA A 52 -16.48 8.58 -4.46
CA ALA A 52 -17.87 8.71 -4.03
C ALA A 52 -18.32 10.18 -3.94
N LEU A 53 -17.44 11.11 -3.53
CA LEU A 53 -17.77 12.54 -3.54
C LEU A 53 -18.10 13.08 -4.94
N LEU A 54 -17.49 12.53 -5.99
CA LEU A 54 -17.75 12.92 -7.38
C LEU A 54 -19.04 12.30 -7.93
N LEU A 55 -19.46 11.17 -7.39
CA LEU A 55 -20.54 10.34 -7.95
C LEU A 55 -21.85 10.43 -7.17
N LEU A 56 -21.84 10.92 -5.92
CA LEU A 56 -23.04 11.10 -5.13
C LEU A 56 -23.88 12.29 -5.61
N LYS A 57 -25.20 12.09 -5.69
CA LYS A 57 -26.17 13.16 -5.95
C LYS A 57 -26.25 14.09 -4.73
N GLN A 58 -26.56 15.37 -4.98
CA GLN A 58 -26.71 16.41 -3.94
C GLN A 58 -28.13 16.48 -3.35
N ASP A 59 -28.82 15.33 -3.23
CA ASP A 59 -30.09 15.23 -2.51
C ASP A 59 -29.85 15.10 -0.99
N ASP A 60 -30.89 15.17 -0.17
CA ASP A 60 -30.74 15.25 1.30
C ASP A 60 -29.98 14.04 1.87
N GLN A 61 -30.28 12.83 1.40
CA GLN A 61 -29.50 11.64 1.78
C GLN A 61 -28.05 11.70 1.27
N GLY A 62 -27.82 12.25 0.08
CA GLY A 62 -26.48 12.41 -0.47
C GLY A 62 -25.63 13.40 0.33
N LYS A 63 -26.22 14.50 0.81
CA LYS A 63 -25.54 15.49 1.67
C LYS A 63 -25.06 14.87 2.99
N ASP A 64 -25.89 14.05 3.65
CA ASP A 64 -25.47 13.31 4.86
C ASP A 64 -24.24 12.42 4.60
N PHE A 65 -24.27 11.65 3.51
CA PHE A 65 -23.11 10.83 3.13
C PHE A 65 -21.88 11.68 2.83
N ILE A 66 -22.02 12.80 2.12
CA ILE A 66 -20.91 13.71 1.80
C ILE A 66 -20.24 14.22 3.08
N GLU A 67 -21.00 14.66 4.07
CA GLU A 67 -20.46 15.13 5.35
C GLU A 67 -19.67 14.03 6.08
N ARG A 68 -20.23 12.81 6.14
CA ARG A 68 -19.58 11.65 6.75
C ARG A 68 -18.30 11.26 6.00
N ILE A 69 -18.33 11.29 4.66
CA ILE A 69 -17.19 11.01 3.79
C ILE A 69 -16.07 12.02 4.05
N VAL A 70 -16.37 13.33 4.04
CA VAL A 70 -15.37 14.39 4.26
C VAL A 70 -14.73 14.25 5.64
N LYS A 71 -15.53 14.02 6.69
CA LYS A 71 -15.01 13.78 8.04
C LYS A 71 -14.07 12.57 8.10
N ARG A 72 -14.46 11.46 7.46
CA ARG A 72 -13.64 10.25 7.40
C ARG A 72 -12.36 10.46 6.58
N LEU A 73 -12.43 11.13 5.43
CA LEU A 73 -11.27 11.43 4.59
C LEU A 73 -10.22 12.26 5.33
N HIS A 74 -10.63 13.28 6.09
CA HIS A 74 -9.71 14.07 6.92
C HIS A 74 -8.99 13.20 7.97
N ALA A 75 -9.76 12.39 8.72
CA ALA A 75 -9.18 11.52 9.74
C ALA A 75 -8.25 10.47 9.15
N LEU A 76 -8.64 9.86 8.02
CA LEU A 76 -7.86 8.84 7.32
C LEU A 76 -6.58 9.43 6.74
N SER A 77 -6.64 10.59 6.07
CA SER A 77 -5.45 11.29 5.56
C SER A 77 -4.42 11.55 6.66
N TYR A 78 -4.87 12.13 7.79
CA TYR A 78 -3.98 12.39 8.91
C TYR A 78 -3.36 11.10 9.45
N HIS A 79 -4.19 10.08 9.68
CA HIS A 79 -3.75 8.82 10.27
C HIS A 79 -2.74 8.10 9.36
N MET A 80 -3.03 7.95 8.07
CA MET A 80 -2.15 7.27 7.12
C MET A 80 -0.81 8.01 6.97
N ARG A 81 -0.84 9.34 6.75
CA ARG A 81 0.37 10.13 6.55
C ARG A 81 1.26 10.22 7.80
N SER A 82 0.67 10.15 8.99
CA SER A 82 1.41 10.30 10.25
C SER A 82 1.93 8.97 10.80
N TYR A 83 1.17 7.88 10.64
CA TYR A 83 1.45 6.63 11.35
C TYR A 83 1.80 5.46 10.44
N PHE A 84 1.33 5.45 9.19
CA PHE A 84 1.71 4.41 8.22
C PHE A 84 2.96 4.81 7.44
N TRP A 85 3.30 6.10 7.37
CA TRP A 85 4.49 6.54 6.65
C TRP A 85 5.78 6.15 7.37
N LEU A 86 6.71 5.54 6.64
CA LEU A 86 8.03 5.18 7.13
C LEU A 86 9.10 5.63 6.13
N ASP A 87 10.04 6.41 6.63
CA ASP A 87 11.30 6.76 5.98
C ASP A 87 12.44 6.57 6.99
N MET A 88 13.69 6.84 6.60
CA MET A 88 14.85 6.70 7.48
C MET A 88 14.72 7.54 8.77
N LYS A 89 14.11 8.73 8.71
CA LYS A 89 13.93 9.57 9.89
C LYS A 89 12.92 8.93 10.85
N GLN A 90 11.75 8.54 10.34
CA GLN A 90 10.72 7.91 11.15
C GLN A 90 11.16 6.56 11.71
N LEU A 91 11.92 5.76 10.95
CA LEU A 91 12.50 4.51 11.44
C LEU A 91 13.44 4.76 12.63
N ASN A 92 14.29 5.80 12.56
CA ASN A 92 15.16 6.20 13.67
C ASN A 92 14.35 6.67 14.89
N ASP A 93 13.25 7.38 14.69
CA ASP A 93 12.38 7.82 15.79
C ASP A 93 11.69 6.61 16.47
N ILE A 94 11.14 5.68 15.69
CA ILE A 94 10.48 4.45 16.18
C ILE A 94 11.46 3.53 16.91
N TYR A 95 12.68 3.39 16.39
CA TYR A 95 13.75 2.62 17.03
C TYR A 95 14.10 3.14 18.44
N ARG A 96 13.79 4.41 18.72
CA ARG A 96 14.09 5.09 19.99
C ARG A 96 12.85 5.30 20.86
N TYR A 97 11.72 4.69 20.51
CA TYR A 97 10.49 4.83 21.28
C TYR A 97 10.67 4.35 22.72
N LYS A 98 10.01 5.07 23.62
CA LYS A 98 9.71 4.55 24.95
C LYS A 98 8.41 3.76 24.88
N THR A 99 8.27 2.82 25.78
CA THR A 99 7.11 1.93 25.89
C THR A 99 6.27 2.31 27.11
N GLU A 100 5.06 1.74 27.21
CA GLU A 100 4.11 1.95 28.30
C GLU A 100 3.66 3.41 28.48
N GLU A 101 3.62 4.16 27.38
CA GLU A 101 3.17 5.55 27.41
C GLU A 101 1.64 5.63 27.56
N TYR A 102 1.17 6.15 28.70
CA TYR A 102 -0.25 6.35 28.97
C TYR A 102 -0.60 7.84 29.07
N SER A 103 -0.70 8.52 27.91
CA SER A 103 -1.12 9.92 27.85
C SER A 103 -1.61 10.35 26.46
N HIS A 104 -2.42 11.42 26.40
CA HIS A 104 -2.80 12.04 25.12
C HIS A 104 -1.61 12.67 24.38
N THR A 105 -0.50 12.93 25.06
CA THR A 105 0.73 13.51 24.49
C THR A 105 1.81 12.47 24.19
N ALA A 106 1.50 11.18 24.34
CA ALA A 106 2.40 10.07 24.01
C ALA A 106 2.97 10.18 22.58
N VAL A 107 4.25 9.87 22.41
CA VAL A 107 4.90 9.75 21.10
C VAL A 107 4.60 8.37 20.51
N ASN A 108 4.79 7.30 21.30
CA ASN A 108 4.52 5.93 20.90
C ASN A 108 3.03 5.58 21.03
N LYS A 109 2.19 6.15 20.14
CA LYS A 109 0.72 6.04 20.19
C LYS A 109 0.18 4.62 20.17
N PHE A 110 0.93 3.66 19.64
CA PHE A 110 0.49 2.28 19.47
C PHE A 110 1.21 1.31 20.41
N ASN A 111 2.07 1.81 21.31
CA ASN A 111 2.90 1.00 22.20
C ASN A 111 3.71 -0.08 21.44
N VAL A 112 4.35 0.32 20.34
CA VAL A 112 5.25 -0.55 19.57
C VAL A 112 6.51 -0.77 20.37
N ILE A 113 6.94 -2.02 20.47
CA ILE A 113 8.17 -2.42 21.16
C ILE A 113 9.35 -2.26 20.19
N PRO A 114 10.35 -1.39 20.44
CA PRO A 114 11.47 -1.21 19.52
C PRO A 114 12.24 -2.49 19.21
N ASP A 115 12.39 -3.37 20.21
CA ASP A 115 13.09 -4.65 20.06
C ASP A 115 12.34 -5.65 19.16
N SER A 116 11.07 -5.39 18.80
CA SER A 116 10.31 -6.21 17.86
C SER A 116 10.42 -5.76 16.39
N ILE A 117 11.13 -4.66 16.13
CA ILE A 117 11.41 -4.18 14.77
C ILE A 117 12.30 -5.22 14.06
N PRO A 118 11.91 -5.73 12.88
CA PRO A 118 12.62 -6.81 12.24
C PRO A 118 13.94 -6.33 11.62
N GLU A 119 15.04 -7.06 11.82
CA GLU A 119 16.40 -6.62 11.42
C GLU A 119 16.52 -6.18 9.96
N TRP A 120 15.82 -6.86 9.03
CA TRP A 120 15.89 -6.57 7.60
C TRP A 120 15.52 -5.12 7.24
N ILE A 121 14.70 -4.45 8.06
CA ILE A 121 14.25 -3.09 7.74
C ILE A 121 15.38 -2.06 7.82
N PHE A 122 16.35 -2.28 8.71
CA PHE A 122 17.47 -1.36 8.90
C PHE A 122 18.40 -1.38 7.68
N ASP A 123 18.59 -2.54 7.07
CA ASP A 123 19.39 -2.70 5.85
C ASP A 123 18.60 -2.33 4.58
N PHE A 124 17.29 -2.54 4.60
CA PHE A 124 16.41 -2.24 3.45
C PHE A 124 16.10 -0.75 3.32
N MET A 125 15.92 -0.01 4.41
CA MET A 125 15.56 1.40 4.34
C MET A 125 16.71 2.23 3.72
N PRO A 126 16.54 2.86 2.54
CA PRO A 126 17.57 3.70 1.95
C PRO A 126 17.71 5.03 2.69
N THR A 127 18.81 5.75 2.44
CA THR A 127 18.99 7.13 2.95
C THR A 127 17.93 8.09 2.39
N TYR A 128 17.57 7.92 1.11
CA TYR A 128 16.53 8.67 0.43
C TYR A 128 15.46 7.72 -0.07
N GLY A 129 14.23 7.94 0.38
CA GLY A 129 13.07 7.11 0.06
C GLY A 129 12.23 6.80 1.29
N GLY A 130 11.07 6.19 1.06
CA GLY A 130 10.14 5.82 2.10
C GLY A 130 8.88 5.20 1.52
N TYR A 131 8.03 4.64 2.37
CA TYR A 131 6.80 3.98 1.94
C TYR A 131 5.76 3.94 3.06
N PHE A 132 4.53 3.60 2.70
CA PHE A 132 3.51 3.23 3.67
C PHE A 132 3.68 1.77 4.07
N ILE A 133 3.89 1.52 5.37
CA ILE A 133 4.03 0.17 5.93
C ILE A 133 2.74 -0.62 5.82
N GLY A 134 2.86 -1.95 5.89
CA GLY A 134 1.77 -2.87 5.62
C GLY A 134 0.58 -2.75 6.57
N ASN A 135 0.82 -2.47 7.85
CA ASN A 135 -0.22 -2.44 8.88
C ASN A 135 0.23 -1.66 10.12
N VAL A 136 -0.72 -0.99 10.78
CA VAL A 136 -0.52 -0.34 12.08
C VAL A 136 -1.74 -0.63 12.95
N SER A 137 -1.54 -1.29 14.09
CA SER A 137 -2.60 -1.65 15.04
C SER A 137 -2.07 -1.59 16.49
N PRO A 138 -2.91 -1.72 17.52
CA PRO A 138 -2.44 -1.76 18.91
C PRO A 138 -1.32 -2.79 19.11
N ALA A 139 -0.18 -2.32 19.64
CA ALA A 139 1.04 -3.09 19.89
C ALA A 139 1.64 -3.82 18.66
N ARG A 140 1.31 -3.40 17.44
CA ARG A 140 1.79 -4.07 16.21
C ARG A 140 1.98 -3.09 15.05
N MET A 141 3.16 -3.17 14.44
CA MET A 141 3.44 -2.59 13.13
C MET A 141 3.97 -3.69 12.21
N ASP A 142 3.35 -3.84 11.04
CA ASP A 142 3.85 -4.71 9.99
C ASP A 142 4.66 -3.88 9.01
N PHE A 143 5.99 -3.98 9.14
CA PHE A 143 6.94 -3.20 8.35
C PHE A 143 7.00 -3.64 6.89
N ARG A 144 6.38 -4.74 6.47
CA ARG A 144 6.47 -5.20 5.07
C ARG A 144 5.95 -4.13 4.10
N TRP A 145 6.64 -3.99 2.97
CA TRP A 145 6.20 -3.15 1.86
C TRP A 145 5.16 -3.91 1.04
N PHE A 146 4.07 -3.23 0.65
CA PHE A 146 3.02 -3.78 -0.21
C PHE A 146 2.83 -2.90 -1.44
N ALA A 147 3.01 -3.48 -2.63
CA ALA A 147 3.04 -2.75 -3.89
C ALA A 147 1.74 -2.01 -4.19
N LEU A 148 0.61 -2.73 -4.15
CA LEU A 148 -0.70 -2.20 -4.53
C LEU A 148 -1.09 -1.04 -3.61
N GLY A 149 -0.95 -1.21 -2.29
CA GLY A 149 -1.26 -0.17 -1.32
C GLY A 149 -0.46 1.11 -1.56
N ASN A 150 0.84 1.01 -1.81
CA ASN A 150 1.69 2.18 -2.11
C ASN A 150 1.35 2.84 -3.46
N CYS A 151 1.08 2.04 -4.51
CA CYS A 151 0.67 2.58 -5.81
C CYS A 151 -0.67 3.31 -5.72
N VAL A 152 -1.67 2.71 -5.06
CA VAL A 152 -2.99 3.34 -4.86
C VAL A 152 -2.90 4.56 -3.97
N ALA A 153 -2.00 4.58 -2.97
CA ALA A 153 -1.77 5.77 -2.16
C ALA A 153 -1.27 6.97 -3.00
N ILE A 154 -0.40 6.72 -3.98
CA ILE A 154 0.03 7.74 -4.95
C ILE A 154 -1.14 8.16 -5.85
N LEU A 155 -1.83 7.21 -6.47
CA LEU A 155 -2.90 7.46 -7.44
C LEU A 155 -4.09 8.23 -6.85
N SER A 156 -4.46 7.91 -5.61
CA SER A 156 -5.56 8.57 -4.90
C SER A 156 -5.18 9.92 -4.26
N SER A 157 -3.91 10.31 -4.34
CA SER A 157 -3.32 11.45 -3.62
C SER A 157 -3.49 11.36 -2.09
N LEU A 158 -3.50 10.12 -1.56
CA LEU A 158 -3.31 9.88 -0.13
C LEU A 158 -1.88 10.22 0.27
N ALA A 159 -0.89 9.78 -0.51
CA ALA A 159 0.50 10.20 -0.39
C ALA A 159 0.64 11.69 -0.75
N THR A 160 1.44 12.45 0.01
CA THR A 160 1.85 13.79 -0.42
C THR A 160 2.79 13.71 -1.63
N PRO A 161 3.12 14.83 -2.31
CA PRO A 161 4.07 14.82 -3.42
C PRO A 161 5.46 14.34 -2.99
N GLU A 162 5.89 14.74 -1.79
CA GLU A 162 7.17 14.32 -1.20
C GLU A 162 7.17 12.82 -0.91
N GLN A 163 6.09 12.31 -0.30
CA GLN A 163 5.93 10.88 -0.04
C GLN A 163 5.86 10.07 -1.34
N SER A 164 5.16 10.57 -2.35
CA SER A 164 5.06 9.92 -3.66
C SER A 164 6.41 9.85 -4.36
N THR A 165 7.20 10.92 -4.26
CA THR A 165 8.58 10.96 -4.77
C THR A 165 9.47 9.97 -4.02
N ALA A 166 9.38 9.95 -2.69
CA ALA A 166 10.15 9.05 -1.84
C ALA A 166 9.80 7.56 -2.07
N ILE A 167 8.54 7.22 -2.41
CA ILE A 167 8.18 5.87 -2.83
C ILE A 167 8.87 5.49 -4.14
N MET A 168 8.97 6.41 -5.09
CA MET A 168 9.67 6.17 -6.36
C MET A 168 11.18 6.04 -6.15
N ASP A 169 11.77 6.88 -5.31
CA ASP A 169 13.20 6.79 -4.95
C ASP A 169 13.51 5.46 -4.22
N LEU A 170 12.59 4.96 -3.38
CA LEU A 170 12.68 3.62 -2.79
C LEU A 170 12.68 2.53 -3.86
N ILE A 171 11.76 2.58 -4.82
CA ILE A 171 11.68 1.58 -5.90
C ILE A 171 12.93 1.61 -6.77
N GLU A 172 13.49 2.79 -7.07
CA GLU A 172 14.73 2.91 -7.82
C GLU A 172 15.94 2.38 -7.03
N SER A 173 16.04 2.71 -5.75
CA SER A 173 17.17 2.29 -4.89
C SER A 173 17.14 0.81 -4.50
N ARG A 174 15.95 0.23 -4.34
CA ARG A 174 15.72 -1.19 -3.99
C ARG A 174 15.11 -1.98 -5.15
N TRP A 175 15.54 -1.67 -6.36
CA TRP A 175 15.01 -2.25 -7.58
C TRP A 175 15.15 -3.78 -7.60
N GLU A 176 16.29 -4.32 -7.17
CA GLU A 176 16.52 -5.76 -7.18
C GLU A 176 15.57 -6.49 -6.23
N GLU A 177 15.32 -5.92 -5.04
CA GLU A 177 14.45 -6.46 -4.01
C GLU A 177 12.96 -6.36 -4.38
N LEU A 178 12.53 -5.23 -4.94
CA LEU A 178 11.11 -4.93 -5.20
C LEU A 178 10.65 -5.33 -6.61
N VAL A 179 11.55 -5.37 -7.58
CA VAL A 179 11.27 -5.72 -8.98
C VAL A 179 12.03 -7.00 -9.38
N GLY A 180 13.35 -7.02 -9.18
CA GLY A 180 14.20 -8.13 -9.64
C GLY A 180 14.14 -8.32 -11.16
N ASP A 181 13.94 -9.57 -11.58
CA ASP A 181 13.84 -10.00 -12.99
C ASP A 181 12.39 -10.14 -13.48
N MET A 182 11.40 -9.75 -12.66
CA MET A 182 9.98 -9.72 -13.04
C MET A 182 9.19 -8.72 -12.18
N PRO A 183 8.68 -7.62 -12.77
CA PRO A 183 7.83 -6.71 -12.04
C PRO A 183 6.47 -7.36 -11.69
N LEU A 184 5.86 -7.07 -10.55
CA LEU A 184 6.37 -6.39 -9.37
C LEU A 184 6.18 -7.32 -8.17
N LYS A 185 7.04 -7.26 -7.15
CA LYS A 185 6.76 -7.99 -5.90
C LYS A 185 5.42 -7.55 -5.33
N VAL A 186 4.58 -8.51 -4.93
CA VAL A 186 3.30 -8.17 -4.26
C VAL A 186 3.54 -7.58 -2.87
N CYS A 187 4.50 -8.16 -2.14
CA CYS A 187 5.01 -7.63 -0.89
C CYS A 187 6.51 -7.95 -0.73
N TYR A 188 7.18 -7.24 0.17
CA TYR A 188 8.57 -7.50 0.53
C TYR A 188 8.84 -7.26 2.03
N PRO A 189 9.65 -8.10 2.70
CA PRO A 189 10.18 -9.39 2.22
C PRO A 189 9.14 -10.52 2.31
N ALA A 190 9.53 -11.73 1.92
CA ALA A 190 8.76 -12.93 2.22
C ALA A 190 8.93 -13.35 3.69
N ILE A 191 7.86 -13.88 4.26
CA ILE A 191 7.84 -14.55 5.56
C ILE A 191 8.48 -15.94 5.43
N GLU A 192 9.43 -16.27 6.32
CA GLU A 192 10.15 -17.55 6.30
C GLU A 192 10.10 -18.29 7.66
N GLY A 193 10.51 -19.55 7.67
CA GLY A 193 10.76 -20.33 8.89
C GLY A 193 9.58 -20.39 9.88
N HIS A 194 9.83 -19.99 11.13
CA HIS A 194 8.82 -19.99 12.20
C HIS A 194 7.70 -18.99 11.95
N GLU A 195 8.04 -17.80 11.45
CA GLU A 195 7.05 -16.77 11.15
C GLU A 195 6.07 -17.27 10.09
N TRP A 196 6.56 -17.98 9.05
CA TRP A 196 5.69 -18.55 8.02
C TRP A 196 4.70 -19.55 8.61
N ARG A 197 5.16 -20.45 9.49
CA ARG A 197 4.29 -21.43 10.17
C ARG A 197 3.20 -20.74 10.98
N ILE A 198 3.56 -19.70 11.74
CA ILE A 198 2.65 -19.00 12.65
C ILE A 198 1.67 -18.10 11.90
N VAL A 199 2.18 -17.22 11.03
CA VAL A 199 1.40 -16.19 10.34
C VAL A 199 0.49 -16.81 9.30
N THR A 200 1.01 -17.70 8.46
CA THR A 200 0.22 -18.29 7.36
C THR A 200 -0.56 -19.53 7.79
N GLY A 201 -0.22 -20.15 8.93
CA GLY A 201 -0.77 -21.44 9.32
C GLY A 201 -0.24 -22.60 8.46
N CYS A 202 1.03 -22.55 8.10
CA CYS A 202 1.69 -23.52 7.22
C CYS A 202 1.06 -23.62 5.81
N ASP A 203 0.62 -22.50 5.23
CA ASP A 203 -0.08 -22.50 3.94
C ASP A 203 0.86 -22.91 2.78
N PRO A 204 0.63 -24.08 2.14
CA PRO A 204 1.55 -24.64 1.17
C PRO A 204 1.59 -23.88 -0.17
N LYS A 205 0.63 -22.97 -0.42
CA LYS A 205 0.65 -22.10 -1.62
C LYS A 205 1.52 -20.86 -1.42
N ASN A 206 1.64 -20.39 -0.17
CA ASN A 206 2.39 -19.20 0.24
C ASN A 206 3.76 -19.54 0.83
N THR A 207 4.48 -20.47 0.21
CA THR A 207 5.87 -20.76 0.61
C THR A 207 6.80 -19.56 0.39
N ARG A 208 8.04 -19.64 0.86
CA ARG A 208 9.05 -18.56 0.67
C ARG A 208 9.08 -18.06 -0.77
N TRP A 209 8.95 -16.74 -0.95
CA TRP A 209 9.01 -16.07 -2.24
C TRP A 209 8.06 -16.64 -3.30
N SER A 210 6.84 -17.02 -2.88
CA SER A 210 5.83 -17.63 -3.74
C SER A 210 4.45 -17.03 -3.53
N TYR A 211 3.69 -16.92 -4.63
CA TYR A 211 2.31 -16.45 -4.63
C TYR A 211 2.15 -15.13 -3.85
N HIS A 212 1.41 -15.07 -2.75
CA HIS A 212 1.26 -13.85 -1.95
C HIS A 212 2.46 -13.54 -1.06
N ASN A 213 3.29 -14.54 -0.76
CA ASN A 213 4.43 -14.42 0.14
C ASN A 213 5.70 -14.03 -0.61
N GLY A 214 5.75 -12.82 -1.15
CA GLY A 214 6.90 -12.29 -1.90
C GLY A 214 7.00 -12.77 -3.35
N GLY A 215 5.91 -13.27 -3.94
CA GLY A 215 5.83 -13.55 -5.37
C GLY A 215 5.87 -12.26 -6.21
N SER A 216 6.34 -12.37 -7.46
CA SER A 216 6.28 -11.31 -8.46
C SER A 216 5.02 -11.46 -9.31
N TRP A 217 4.22 -10.39 -9.42
CA TRP A 217 2.91 -10.41 -10.06
C TRP A 217 2.86 -9.45 -11.25
N PRO A 218 2.84 -9.97 -12.50
CA PRO A 218 2.83 -9.14 -13.71
C PRO A 218 1.65 -8.16 -13.79
N VAL A 219 0.50 -8.52 -13.21
CA VAL A 219 -0.68 -7.65 -13.16
C VAL A 219 -0.39 -6.31 -12.48
N LEU A 220 0.56 -6.23 -11.54
CA LEU A 220 0.86 -4.99 -10.83
C LEU A 220 1.60 -3.96 -11.71
N LEU A 221 2.06 -4.35 -12.91
CA LEU A 221 2.77 -3.49 -13.84
C LEU A 221 1.97 -2.24 -14.24
N TRP A 222 0.64 -2.36 -14.40
CA TRP A 222 -0.19 -1.20 -14.76
C TRP A 222 -0.30 -0.19 -13.62
N LEU A 223 -0.38 -0.65 -12.37
CA LEU A 223 -0.42 0.22 -11.19
C LEU A 223 0.90 0.97 -11.02
N LEU A 224 2.02 0.26 -11.15
CA LEU A 224 3.34 0.87 -11.15
C LEU A 224 3.43 1.93 -12.25
N THR A 225 3.01 1.60 -13.46
CA THR A 225 3.05 2.52 -14.60
C THR A 225 2.23 3.78 -14.35
N ALA A 226 0.99 3.63 -13.89
CA ALA A 226 0.12 4.77 -13.57
C ALA A 226 0.74 5.65 -12.47
N ALA A 227 1.28 5.04 -11.41
CA ALA A 227 1.95 5.76 -10.34
C ALA A 227 3.21 6.49 -10.84
N CYS A 228 4.02 5.86 -11.70
CA CYS A 228 5.20 6.47 -12.33
C CYS A 228 4.84 7.66 -13.22
N ILE A 229 3.74 7.59 -13.98
CA ILE A 229 3.29 8.73 -14.79
C ILE A 229 2.85 9.87 -13.87
N LYS A 230 2.06 9.56 -12.83
CA LYS A 230 1.56 10.56 -11.87
C LYS A 230 2.68 11.29 -11.14
N THR A 231 3.80 10.62 -10.88
CA THR A 231 4.97 11.22 -10.20
C THR A 231 5.99 11.82 -11.17
N GLY A 232 5.73 11.80 -12.49
CA GLY A 232 6.68 12.31 -13.48
C GLY A 232 7.94 11.46 -13.62
N ARG A 233 7.88 10.16 -13.31
CA ARG A 233 8.99 9.20 -13.38
C ARG A 233 8.75 8.08 -14.43
N PRO A 234 8.41 8.39 -15.69
CA PRO A 234 8.04 7.38 -16.69
C PRO A 234 9.19 6.41 -17.05
N GLN A 235 10.44 6.76 -16.78
CA GLN A 235 11.60 5.88 -17.01
C GLN A 235 11.54 4.59 -16.18
N ILE A 236 10.98 4.65 -14.96
CA ILE A 236 10.80 3.47 -14.08
C ILE A 236 9.82 2.50 -14.76
N ALA A 237 8.71 3.02 -15.28
CA ALA A 237 7.70 2.24 -15.99
C ALA A 237 8.27 1.62 -17.29
N ARG A 238 9.02 2.39 -18.09
CA ARG A 238 9.70 1.87 -19.31
C ARG A 238 10.59 0.67 -18.99
N ARG A 239 11.46 0.80 -17.99
CA ARG A 239 12.35 -0.27 -17.55
C ARG A 239 11.59 -1.52 -17.10
N ALA A 240 10.50 -1.34 -16.33
CA ALA A 240 9.67 -2.46 -15.88
C ALA A 240 8.95 -3.16 -17.04
N ILE A 241 8.41 -2.39 -18.00
CA ILE A 241 7.74 -2.92 -19.20
C ILE A 241 8.72 -3.69 -20.07
N GLU A 242 9.89 -3.15 -20.38
CA GLU A 242 10.94 -3.82 -21.17
C GLU A 242 11.37 -5.14 -20.52
N LEU A 243 11.53 -5.15 -19.19
CA LEU A 243 11.84 -6.35 -18.43
C LEU A 243 10.73 -7.40 -18.56
N ALA A 244 9.47 -7.01 -18.42
CA ALA A 244 8.33 -7.90 -18.57
C ALA A 244 8.20 -8.46 -20.01
N GLU A 245 8.38 -7.61 -21.02
CA GLU A 245 8.32 -7.97 -22.45
C GLU A 245 9.35 -9.04 -22.82
N SER A 246 10.51 -9.04 -22.15
CA SER A 246 11.57 -10.03 -22.41
C SER A 246 11.16 -11.48 -22.12
N ARG A 247 10.11 -11.68 -21.29
CA ARG A 247 9.73 -13.00 -20.73
C ARG A 247 8.25 -13.35 -20.84
N LEU A 248 7.31 -12.42 -20.62
CA LEU A 248 5.88 -12.75 -20.46
C LEU A 248 5.30 -13.58 -21.62
N VAL A 249 5.63 -13.22 -22.87
CA VAL A 249 5.16 -13.95 -24.06
C VAL A 249 5.78 -15.35 -24.12
N LYS A 250 7.09 -15.46 -23.86
CA LYS A 250 7.83 -16.74 -23.89
C LYS A 250 7.32 -17.70 -22.83
N ASP A 251 6.97 -17.17 -21.66
CA ASP A 251 6.49 -17.94 -20.52
C ASP A 251 4.97 -18.23 -20.58
N SER A 252 4.30 -17.83 -21.67
CA SER A 252 2.85 -18.02 -21.88
C SER A 252 1.97 -17.31 -20.84
N TRP A 253 2.30 -16.05 -20.53
CA TRP A 253 1.55 -15.17 -19.62
C TRP A 253 1.16 -15.80 -18.27
N PRO A 254 2.14 -16.17 -17.42
CA PRO A 254 1.84 -16.73 -16.11
C PRO A 254 1.09 -15.77 -15.19
N GLU A 255 0.34 -16.34 -14.26
CA GLU A 255 -0.36 -15.61 -13.19
C GLU A 255 0.63 -14.90 -12.25
N TYR A 256 1.72 -15.56 -11.86
CA TYR A 256 2.75 -15.02 -10.98
C TYR A 256 4.09 -15.75 -11.17
N TYR A 257 5.14 -15.21 -10.59
CA TYR A 257 6.51 -15.73 -10.60
C TYR A 257 7.07 -15.85 -9.17
N ASP A 258 7.95 -16.83 -8.97
CA ASP A 258 8.53 -17.18 -7.68
C ASP A 258 10.04 -16.87 -7.60
N GLY A 259 10.54 -16.87 -6.36
CA GLY A 259 11.93 -16.64 -6.01
C GLY A 259 12.24 -15.17 -5.73
N LYS A 260 13.33 -14.92 -5.02
CA LYS A 260 13.77 -13.58 -4.61
C LYS A 260 13.73 -12.58 -5.76
N LEU A 261 14.21 -12.99 -6.93
CA LEU A 261 14.26 -12.16 -8.14
C LEU A 261 13.10 -12.41 -9.13
N GLY A 262 12.13 -13.28 -8.84
CA GLY A 262 11.06 -13.61 -9.80
C GLY A 262 11.55 -14.40 -11.03
N ARG A 263 12.62 -15.18 -10.88
CA ARG A 263 13.23 -15.96 -11.96
C ARG A 263 12.40 -17.16 -12.38
N PHE A 264 11.63 -17.75 -11.47
CA PHE A 264 10.89 -18.98 -11.73
C PHE A 264 9.44 -18.66 -12.05
N ILE A 265 8.84 -19.34 -13.03
CA ILE A 265 7.38 -19.33 -13.18
C ILE A 265 6.77 -19.85 -11.88
N GLY A 266 5.69 -19.22 -11.40
CA GLY A 266 5.11 -19.54 -10.10
C GLY A 266 4.73 -21.01 -9.98
N LYS A 267 4.96 -21.58 -8.79
CA LYS A 267 4.82 -23.01 -8.50
C LYS A 267 3.49 -23.62 -8.90
N GLN A 268 2.42 -22.82 -8.84
CA GLN A 268 1.06 -23.19 -9.24
C GLN A 268 0.46 -22.13 -10.17
N ALA A 269 1.29 -21.35 -10.87
CA ALA A 269 0.82 -20.27 -11.73
C ALA A 269 0.05 -20.83 -12.92
N ARG A 270 -1.15 -20.28 -13.15
CA ARG A 270 -1.90 -20.54 -14.39
C ARG A 270 -1.25 -19.78 -15.54
N LYS A 271 -1.18 -20.43 -16.71
CA LYS A 271 -0.80 -19.77 -17.97
C LYS A 271 -1.99 -19.00 -18.54
N PHE A 272 -1.70 -18.02 -19.42
CA PHE A 272 -2.71 -17.19 -20.08
C PHE A 272 -3.64 -16.48 -19.11
N GLN A 273 -3.09 -16.05 -17.97
CA GLN A 273 -3.86 -15.39 -16.94
C GLN A 273 -4.30 -14.01 -17.45
N THR A 274 -5.62 -13.79 -17.51
CA THR A 274 -6.24 -12.61 -18.13
C THR A 274 -5.65 -11.28 -17.63
N TRP A 275 -5.50 -11.12 -16.32
CA TRP A 275 -4.99 -9.88 -15.74
C TRP A 275 -3.49 -9.65 -15.94
N SER A 276 -2.71 -10.69 -16.25
CA SER A 276 -1.28 -10.57 -16.55
C SER A 276 -1.11 -10.00 -17.95
N VAL A 277 -1.97 -10.44 -18.88
CA VAL A 277 -2.07 -9.88 -20.23
C VAL A 277 -2.62 -8.45 -20.16
N ALA A 278 -3.76 -8.25 -19.51
CA ALA A 278 -4.42 -6.95 -19.45
C ALA A 278 -3.57 -5.89 -18.72
N GLY A 279 -2.90 -6.26 -17.62
CA GLY A 279 -2.01 -5.35 -16.89
C GLY A 279 -0.84 -4.86 -17.76
N TYR A 280 -0.26 -5.75 -18.57
CA TYR A 280 0.75 -5.35 -19.55
C TYR A 280 0.18 -4.40 -20.62
N LEU A 281 -0.97 -4.73 -21.21
CA LEU A 281 -1.60 -3.87 -22.24
C LEU A 281 -1.95 -2.49 -21.69
N VAL A 282 -2.54 -2.40 -20.51
CA VAL A 282 -2.88 -1.13 -19.86
C VAL A 282 -1.62 -0.31 -19.57
N ALA A 283 -0.55 -0.95 -19.10
CA ALA A 283 0.73 -0.27 -18.89
C ALA A 283 1.28 0.35 -20.19
N LYS A 284 1.25 -0.40 -21.31
CA LYS A 284 1.66 0.11 -22.62
C LYS A 284 0.80 1.29 -23.07
N MET A 285 -0.53 1.14 -23.02
CA MET A 285 -1.48 2.19 -23.44
C MET A 285 -1.33 3.48 -22.62
N MET A 286 -1.11 3.37 -21.31
CA MET A 286 -0.88 4.56 -20.46
C MET A 286 0.47 5.22 -20.73
N LEU A 287 1.50 4.45 -21.08
CA LEU A 287 2.81 5.00 -21.41
C LEU A 287 2.84 5.66 -22.79
N GLU A 288 2.09 5.11 -23.75
CA GLU A 288 1.89 5.69 -25.08
C GLU A 288 1.07 6.97 -25.03
N ASP A 289 -0.01 6.99 -24.23
CA ASP A 289 -0.83 8.17 -23.99
C ASP A 289 -1.06 8.40 -22.47
N PRO A 290 -0.22 9.24 -21.84
CA PRO A 290 -0.35 9.61 -20.43
C PRO A 290 -1.66 10.32 -20.06
N SER A 291 -2.43 10.83 -21.04
CA SER A 291 -3.72 11.49 -20.75
C SER A 291 -4.74 10.52 -20.12
N HIS A 292 -4.58 9.21 -20.34
CA HIS A 292 -5.38 8.16 -19.72
C HIS A 292 -5.24 8.08 -18.19
N LEU A 293 -4.19 8.66 -17.60
CA LEU A 293 -3.97 8.62 -16.16
C LEU A 293 -5.18 9.17 -15.37
N GLY A 294 -5.85 10.20 -15.89
CA GLY A 294 -7.02 10.83 -15.25
C GLY A 294 -8.21 9.88 -15.05
N MET A 295 -8.23 8.72 -15.70
CA MET A 295 -9.26 7.69 -15.47
C MET A 295 -9.08 6.94 -14.13
N ILE A 296 -7.86 6.90 -13.60
CA ILE A 296 -7.51 6.10 -12.41
C ILE A 296 -6.74 6.89 -11.35
N SER A 297 -6.53 8.19 -11.54
CA SER A 297 -5.92 9.06 -10.55
C SER A 297 -6.84 10.19 -10.11
N LEU A 298 -6.61 10.67 -8.90
CA LEU A 298 -7.25 11.86 -8.37
C LEU A 298 -6.18 12.89 -8.04
N GLU A 299 -6.41 14.15 -8.38
CA GLU A 299 -5.52 15.27 -8.01
C GLU A 299 -5.57 15.57 -6.52
N GLU A 300 -4.63 16.37 -6.03
CA GLU A 300 -4.64 16.83 -4.65
C GLU A 300 -5.92 17.59 -4.29
N ASP A 301 -6.46 17.31 -3.12
CA ASP A 301 -7.60 18.07 -2.62
C ASP A 301 -7.11 19.37 -1.98
N LYS A 302 -7.32 20.49 -2.67
CA LYS A 302 -6.99 21.83 -2.16
C LYS A 302 -7.71 22.18 -0.85
N GLN A 303 -8.80 21.48 -0.51
CA GLN A 303 -9.57 21.70 0.72
C GLN A 303 -9.07 20.87 1.91
N MET A 304 -8.28 19.80 1.68
CA MET A 304 -7.70 18.96 2.74
C MET A 304 -6.41 19.54 3.34
N LYS A 305 -6.29 20.88 3.45
CA LYS A 305 -5.18 21.48 4.19
C LYS A 305 -5.32 21.12 5.67
N PRO A 306 -4.25 20.64 6.35
CA PRO A 306 -4.33 20.33 7.76
C PRO A 306 -4.60 21.62 8.54
N LEU A 307 -5.75 21.68 9.22
CA LEU A 307 -5.96 22.61 10.32
C LEU A 307 -5.06 22.14 11.46
N ILE A 308 -3.79 22.59 11.46
CA ILE A 308 -2.90 22.44 12.62
C ILE A 308 -3.48 23.35 13.72
N LYS A 309 -4.42 22.85 14.52
CA LYS A 309 -4.67 23.41 15.83
C LYS A 309 -3.56 22.89 16.74
N ARG A 310 -2.51 23.69 16.93
CA ARG A 310 -1.57 23.51 18.05
C ARG A 310 -2.41 23.34 19.30
N SER A 311 -2.26 22.19 19.96
CA SER A 311 -2.75 21.98 21.32
C SER A 311 -2.29 23.17 22.16
N ALA A 312 -3.24 23.90 22.75
CA ALA A 312 -2.92 24.92 23.72
C ALA A 312 -2.26 24.22 24.91
N SER A 313 -0.95 24.42 25.08
CA SER A 313 -0.25 24.11 26.31
C SER A 313 -0.92 24.87 27.43
N TRP A 314 -1.66 24.16 28.28
CA TRP A 314 -2.17 24.71 29.53
C TRP A 314 -1.00 24.85 30.51
N THR A 315 -0.63 26.09 30.80
CA THR A 315 0.22 26.43 31.93
C THR A 315 -0.64 26.50 33.19
N PHE A 316 -0.42 25.59 34.12
CA PHE A 316 -0.60 25.79 35.55
C PHE A 316 0.59 25.17 36.28
#